data_AF-A0A941A2L4-F1
#
_entry.id   AF-A0A941A2L4-F1
#
_cell.length_a   1.000
_cell.length_b   1.000
_cell.length_c   1.000
_cell.angle_alpha   90.00
_cell.angle_beta   90.00
_cell.angle_gamma   90.00
#
_symmetry.space_group_name_H-M   'P 1'
#
loop_
_entity.id
_entity.type
_entity.pdbx_description
1 polymer ?
#
loop_
_entity_poly.entity_id
_entity_poly.type
_entity_poly.pdbx_seq_one_letter_code
_entity_poly.pdbx_strand_id
1 'polypeptide(L)'
;MRPSSDLHPDRSLQKAIRVTTRAATGNLRWLREHMPPYFFVTMRDEEEALAGLATNLHSLQRNRHLILVEQEKELILARLDVPGSIYETLERNQDREASYAEITHSDAPVPGAEHPLEIQRFEFDRKADADVAAATDAAIPPRIRRETLAALKANYPPIASQECEKLLR
;
A
#
# COMPACT_ATOMS: atom_id res chain seq x y z
N MET A 1 -27.99 -50.97 9.12
CA MET A 1 -27.27 -49.68 9.32
C MET A 1 -27.16 -48.98 7.98
N ARG A 2 -27.85 -47.85 7.80
CA ARG A 2 -27.60 -46.96 6.65
C ARG A 2 -26.45 -46.02 7.04
N PRO A 3 -25.43 -45.80 6.20
CA PRO A 3 -24.41 -44.81 6.49
C PRO A 3 -25.06 -43.42 6.41
N SER A 4 -24.92 -42.66 7.50
CA SER A 4 -25.51 -41.33 7.66
C SER A 4 -24.63 -40.30 6.95
N SER A 5 -25.16 -39.67 5.90
CA SER A 5 -25.13 -38.21 5.64
C SER A 5 -23.85 -37.37 5.87
N ASP A 6 -22.65 -37.86 5.52
CA ASP A 6 -21.42 -37.02 5.50
C ASP A 6 -21.12 -36.38 4.12
N LEU A 7 -22.16 -36.04 3.37
CA LEU A 7 -22.06 -35.35 2.08
C LEU A 7 -22.78 -34.00 2.18
N HIS A 8 -22.14 -32.92 2.67
CA HIS A 8 -22.43 -31.52 2.27
C HIS A 8 -21.64 -30.33 2.88
N PRO A 9 -20.49 -30.49 3.58
CA PRO A 9 -19.61 -29.33 3.81
C PRO A 9 -19.12 -28.73 2.48
N ASP A 10 -18.71 -29.59 1.55
CA ASP A 10 -18.04 -29.18 0.30
C ASP A 10 -18.95 -28.37 -0.63
N ARG A 11 -20.24 -28.71 -0.75
CA ARG A 11 -21.17 -27.94 -1.60
C ARG A 11 -21.45 -26.56 -1.01
N SER A 12 -21.60 -26.49 0.31
CA SER A 12 -21.84 -25.23 1.02
C SER A 12 -20.60 -24.34 0.95
N LEU A 13 -19.42 -24.93 1.10
CA LEU A 13 -18.12 -24.25 0.94
C LEU A 13 -17.92 -23.75 -0.50
N GLN A 14 -18.16 -24.59 -1.52
CA GLN A 14 -18.09 -24.18 -2.92
C GLN A 14 -19.06 -23.04 -3.23
N LYS A 15 -20.27 -23.07 -2.67
CA LYS A 15 -21.24 -21.98 -2.80
C LYS A 15 -20.70 -20.70 -2.17
N ALA A 16 -20.14 -20.77 -0.96
CA ALA A 16 -19.54 -19.61 -0.29
C ALA A 16 -18.38 -19.02 -1.11
N ILE A 17 -17.44 -19.85 -1.57
CA ILE A 17 -16.31 -19.42 -2.42
C ILE A 17 -16.82 -18.68 -3.67
N ARG A 18 -17.80 -19.26 -4.39
CA ARG A 18 -18.37 -18.62 -5.59
C ARG A 18 -19.00 -17.26 -5.30
N VAL A 19 -19.69 -17.13 -4.17
CA VAL A 19 -20.28 -15.85 -3.75
C VAL A 19 -19.18 -14.82 -3.51
N THR A 20 -18.12 -15.20 -2.77
CA THR A 20 -16.98 -14.32 -2.50
C THR A 20 -16.27 -13.89 -3.78
N THR A 21 -15.95 -14.82 -4.68
CA THR A 21 -15.31 -14.51 -5.97
C THR A 21 -16.18 -13.59 -6.83
N ARG A 22 -17.51 -13.78 -6.81
CA ARG A 22 -18.43 -12.90 -7.54
C ARG A 22 -18.48 -11.49 -6.96
N ALA A 23 -18.40 -11.37 -5.62
CA ALA A 23 -18.34 -10.08 -4.95
C ALA A 23 -17.02 -9.34 -5.25
N ALA A 24 -15.92 -10.08 -5.44
CA ALA A 24 -14.59 -9.51 -5.69
C ALA A 24 -14.55 -8.53 -6.87
N THR A 25 -15.23 -8.84 -7.98
CA THR A 25 -15.30 -7.93 -9.14
C THR A 25 -16.06 -6.63 -8.82
N GLY A 26 -17.11 -6.71 -8.00
CA GLY A 26 -17.84 -5.53 -7.53
C GLY A 26 -16.98 -4.67 -6.60
N ASN A 27 -16.27 -5.31 -5.68
CA ASN A 27 -15.35 -4.64 -4.76
C ASN A 27 -14.17 -4.00 -5.51
N LEU A 28 -13.61 -4.65 -6.53
CA LEU A 28 -12.56 -4.07 -7.36
C LEU A 28 -13.05 -2.81 -8.10
N ARG A 29 -14.28 -2.82 -8.61
CA ARG A 29 -14.88 -1.63 -9.22
C ARG A 29 -14.99 -0.50 -8.20
N TRP A 30 -15.51 -0.81 -7.02
CA TRP A 30 -15.63 0.14 -5.93
C TRP A 30 -14.26 0.72 -5.54
N LEU A 31 -13.22 -0.11 -5.42
CA LEU A 31 -11.85 0.35 -5.13
C LEU A 31 -11.33 1.30 -6.21
N ARG A 32 -11.60 1.03 -7.49
CA ARG A 32 -11.19 1.92 -8.60
C ARG A 32 -11.93 3.26 -8.61
N GLU A 33 -13.16 3.28 -8.11
CA GLU A 33 -14.00 4.47 -8.09
C GLU A 33 -13.67 5.37 -6.89
N HIS A 34 -13.36 4.78 -5.74
CA HIS A 34 -13.29 5.49 -4.46
C HIS A 34 -11.88 5.60 -3.86
N MET A 35 -10.89 4.88 -4.39
CA MET A 35 -9.50 5.06 -3.97
C MET A 35 -8.83 6.17 -4.80
N PRO A 36 -7.92 6.95 -4.20
CA PRO A 36 -7.13 7.94 -4.93
C PRO A 36 -6.41 7.31 -6.13
N PRO A 37 -6.30 8.00 -7.29
CA PRO A 37 -5.67 7.41 -8.48
C PRO A 37 -4.26 6.89 -8.27
N TYR A 38 -3.50 7.50 -7.35
CA TYR A 38 -2.13 7.11 -7.04
C TYR A 38 -2.04 5.77 -6.28
N PHE A 39 -3.12 5.31 -5.64
CA PHE A 39 -3.16 4.05 -4.90
C PHE A 39 -2.79 2.84 -5.78
N PHE A 40 -3.36 2.75 -6.98
CA PHE A 40 -3.03 1.66 -7.91
C PHE A 40 -1.65 1.82 -8.55
N VAL A 41 -1.05 3.00 -8.46
CA VAL A 41 0.34 3.23 -8.87
C VAL A 41 1.30 2.70 -7.80
N THR A 42 1.06 3.00 -6.53
CA THR A 42 1.92 2.55 -5.41
C THR A 42 1.77 1.07 -5.10
N MET A 43 0.61 0.48 -5.39
CA MET A 43 0.32 -0.95 -5.23
C MET A 43 0.57 -1.78 -6.49
N ARG A 44 1.24 -1.24 -7.51
CA ARG A 44 1.39 -1.92 -8.81
C ARG A 44 2.07 -3.28 -8.69
N ASP A 45 3.11 -3.35 -7.87
CA ASP A 45 3.90 -4.57 -7.68
C ASP A 45 3.23 -5.53 -6.66
N GLU A 46 2.10 -5.12 -6.07
CA GLU A 46 1.35 -5.81 -5.02
C GLU A 46 0.03 -6.41 -5.56
N GLU A 47 0.10 -7.10 -6.70
CA GLU A 47 -1.09 -7.64 -7.38
C GLU A 47 -1.87 -8.64 -6.52
N GLU A 48 -1.17 -9.51 -5.80
CA GLU A 48 -1.80 -10.50 -4.90
C GLU A 48 -2.50 -9.83 -3.72
N ALA A 49 -1.89 -8.79 -3.14
CA ALA A 49 -2.48 -7.98 -2.08
C ALA A 49 -3.76 -7.28 -2.56
N LEU A 50 -3.76 -6.70 -3.77
CA LEU A 50 -4.94 -6.08 -4.37
C LEU A 50 -6.05 -7.11 -4.65
N ALA A 51 -5.70 -8.29 -5.13
CA ALA A 51 -6.66 -9.38 -5.33
C ALA A 51 -7.26 -9.87 -4.00
N GLY A 52 -6.42 -10.00 -2.97
CA GLY A 52 -6.83 -10.35 -1.60
C GLY A 52 -7.76 -9.31 -0.99
N LEU A 53 -7.44 -8.02 -1.15
CA LEU A 53 -8.27 -6.89 -0.73
C LEU A 53 -9.63 -6.91 -1.42
N ALA A 54 -9.67 -6.98 -2.75
CA ALA A 54 -10.93 -7.01 -3.49
C ALA A 54 -11.80 -8.22 -3.09
N THR A 55 -11.19 -9.38 -2.88
CA THR A 55 -11.88 -10.61 -2.47
C THR A 55 -12.49 -10.47 -1.07
N ASN A 56 -11.77 -9.84 -0.13
CA ASN A 56 -12.13 -9.83 1.29
C ASN A 56 -12.67 -8.50 1.81
N LEU A 57 -12.80 -7.46 0.98
CA LEU A 57 -13.22 -6.11 1.39
C LEU A 57 -14.45 -6.09 2.31
N HIS A 58 -15.48 -6.85 1.95
CA HIS A 58 -16.72 -6.99 2.72
C HIS A 58 -16.54 -7.51 4.15
N SER A 59 -15.45 -8.26 4.42
CA SER A 59 -15.18 -8.81 5.74
C SER A 59 -14.74 -7.74 6.75
N LEU A 60 -14.33 -6.55 6.29
CA LEU A 60 -14.00 -5.41 7.16
C LEU A 60 -15.18 -4.89 7.97
N GLN A 61 -16.41 -5.27 7.62
CA GLN A 61 -17.60 -5.02 8.45
C GLN A 61 -17.53 -5.75 9.81
N ARG A 62 -16.73 -6.82 9.90
CA ARG A 62 -16.65 -7.70 11.07
C ARG A 62 -15.23 -7.83 11.60
N ASN A 63 -14.24 -7.71 10.72
CA ASN A 63 -12.83 -7.88 11.04
C ASN A 63 -12.21 -6.53 11.39
N ARG A 64 -11.31 -6.52 12.38
CA ARG A 64 -10.57 -5.29 12.75
C ARG A 64 -9.68 -4.77 11.63
N HIS A 65 -9.10 -5.69 10.85
CA HIS A 65 -8.24 -5.40 9.70
C HIS A 65 -8.09 -6.65 8.85
N LEU A 66 -7.54 -6.47 7.66
CA LEU A 66 -7.05 -7.50 6.74
C LEU A 66 -5.58 -7.25 6.53
N ILE A 67 -4.75 -8.24 6.85
CA ILE A 67 -3.34 -8.23 6.47
C ILE A 67 -3.29 -8.60 4.99
N LEU A 68 -2.72 -7.72 4.17
CA LEU A 68 -2.54 -7.93 2.74
C LEU A 68 -1.12 -8.42 2.45
N VAL A 69 -0.14 -7.85 3.14
CA VAL A 69 1.27 -8.25 3.10
C VAL A 69 1.81 -8.22 4.52
N GLU A 70 2.48 -9.28 4.94
CA GLU A 70 3.24 -9.32 6.18
C GLU A 70 4.54 -10.08 5.92
N GLN A 71 5.62 -9.32 5.78
CA GLN A 71 6.95 -9.81 5.52
C GLN A 71 7.94 -9.13 6.45
N GLU A 72 9.20 -9.58 6.47
CA GLU A 72 10.24 -9.00 7.33
C GLU A 72 10.43 -7.49 7.11
N LYS A 73 10.34 -7.04 5.86
CA LYS A 73 10.63 -5.65 5.44
C LYS A 73 9.42 -4.81 5.14
N GLU A 74 8.23 -5.39 5.15
CA GLU A 74 7.01 -4.71 4.71
C GLU A 74 5.77 -5.22 5.46
N LEU A 75 4.84 -4.30 5.70
CA LEU A 75 3.51 -4.58 6.21
C LEU A 75 2.52 -3.74 5.40
N ILE A 76 1.54 -4.39 4.79
CA ILE A 76 0.39 -3.72 4.18
C ILE A 76 -0.86 -4.30 4.82
N LEU A 77 -1.71 -3.44 5.37
CA LEU A 77 -3.01 -3.84 5.90
C LEU A 77 -4.11 -2.90 5.46
N ALA A 78 -5.32 -3.47 5.36
CA ALA A 78 -6.56 -2.74 5.12
C ALA A 78 -7.42 -2.77 6.38
N ARG A 79 -8.04 -1.66 6.73
CA ARG A 79 -8.96 -1.55 7.87
C ARG A 79 -10.00 -0.48 7.63
N LEU A 80 -10.96 -0.37 8.53
CA LEU A 80 -11.86 0.79 8.55
C LEU A 80 -11.13 2.01 9.11
N ASP A 81 -11.37 3.17 8.51
CA ASP A 81 -10.90 4.47 8.98
C ASP A 81 -11.71 4.87 10.23
N VAL A 82 -11.15 4.57 11.39
CA VAL A 82 -11.74 4.84 12.70
C VAL A 82 -10.72 5.48 13.62
N PRO A 83 -11.13 6.34 14.56
CA PRO A 83 -10.20 6.99 15.48
C PRO A 83 -9.27 5.99 16.18
N GLY A 84 -7.96 6.27 16.13
CA GLY A 84 -6.92 5.43 16.74
C GLY A 84 -6.43 4.27 15.87
N SER A 85 -6.95 4.08 14.66
CA SER A 85 -6.54 3.00 13.75
C SER A 85 -5.04 2.94 13.51
N ILE A 86 -4.41 4.10 13.25
CA ILE A 86 -2.96 4.23 13.03
C ILE A 86 -2.20 3.89 14.30
N TYR A 87 -2.64 4.41 15.46
CA TYR A 87 -2.00 4.16 16.75
C TYR A 87 -2.01 2.67 17.10
N GLU A 88 -3.15 2.00 16.93
CA GLU A 88 -3.27 0.56 17.16
C GLU A 88 -2.31 -0.25 16.27
N THR A 89 -2.05 0.19 15.05
CA THR A 89 -1.11 -0.49 14.15
C THR A 89 0.33 -0.25 14.58
N LEU A 90 0.70 0.99 14.92
CA LEU A 90 2.04 1.33 15.37
C LEU A 90 2.38 0.63 16.69
N GLU A 91 1.46 0.57 17.64
CA GLU A 91 1.63 -0.14 18.92
C GLU A 91 1.94 -1.62 18.71
N ARG A 92 1.28 -2.26 17.74
CA ARG A 92 1.53 -3.67 17.38
C ARG A 92 2.86 -3.90 16.65
N ASN A 93 3.41 -2.88 16.01
CA ASN A 93 4.63 -2.97 15.20
C ASN A 93 5.79 -2.19 15.83
N GLN A 94 5.72 -1.88 17.12
CA GLN A 94 6.72 -1.08 17.84
C GLN A 94 8.13 -1.70 17.83
N ASP A 95 8.23 -3.02 17.61
CA ASP A 95 9.50 -3.74 17.56
C ASP A 95 10.25 -3.54 16.23
N ARG A 96 9.67 -2.80 15.29
CA ARG A 96 10.20 -2.57 13.94
C ARG A 96 10.29 -1.07 13.66
N GLU A 97 11.47 -0.59 13.30
CA GLU A 97 11.63 0.81 12.87
C GLU A 97 11.09 0.99 11.44
N ALA A 98 9.99 1.73 11.31
CA ALA A 98 9.46 2.09 9.99
C ALA A 98 10.36 3.13 9.30
N SER A 99 10.86 2.81 8.11
CA SER A 99 11.59 3.73 7.23
C SER A 99 10.65 4.57 6.36
N TYR A 100 9.48 4.04 6.04
CA TYR A 100 8.44 4.68 5.25
C TYR A 100 7.06 4.26 5.74
N ALA A 101 6.11 5.19 5.67
CA ALA A 101 4.70 4.92 5.94
C ALA A 101 3.83 5.67 4.93
N GLU A 102 2.90 4.93 4.32
CA GLU A 102 1.87 5.46 3.43
C GLU A 102 0.50 5.07 3.99
N ILE A 103 -0.37 6.07 4.13
CA ILE A 103 -1.74 5.86 4.60
C ILE A 103 -2.66 6.44 3.52
N THR A 104 -3.51 5.59 2.97
CA THR A 104 -4.44 5.95 1.90
C THR A 104 -5.86 5.66 2.33
N HIS A 105 -6.74 6.64 2.18
CA HIS A 105 -8.16 6.51 2.50
C HIS A 105 -9.02 6.47 1.23
N SER A 106 -10.12 5.72 1.27
CA SER A 106 -11.18 5.88 0.28
C SER A 106 -12.02 7.13 0.57
N ASP A 107 -12.63 7.70 -0.46
CA ASP A 107 -13.55 8.85 -0.31
C ASP A 107 -15.00 8.45 0.06
N ALA A 108 -15.29 7.14 0.07
CA ALA A 108 -16.59 6.58 0.45
C ALA A 108 -16.46 5.46 1.49
N PRO A 109 -17.53 5.17 2.25
CA PRO A 109 -17.57 4.02 3.16
C PRO A 109 -17.40 2.68 2.45
N VAL A 110 -16.72 1.73 3.09
CA VAL A 110 -16.63 0.35 2.62
C VAL A 110 -18.04 -0.23 2.43
N PRO A 111 -18.34 -0.96 1.35
CA PRO A 111 -19.68 -1.50 1.12
C PRO A 111 -20.20 -2.30 2.33
N GLY A 112 -21.30 -1.82 2.91
CA GLY A 112 -21.95 -2.40 4.08
C GLY A 112 -21.32 -2.07 5.44
N ALA A 113 -20.36 -1.14 5.49
CA ALA A 113 -19.83 -0.53 6.70
C ALA A 113 -20.18 0.97 6.77
N GLU A 114 -19.95 1.59 7.93
CA GLU A 114 -20.20 3.02 8.15
C GLU A 114 -18.97 3.90 7.89
N HIS A 115 -17.79 3.28 7.78
CA HIS A 115 -16.50 3.98 7.73
C HIS A 115 -15.78 3.77 6.39
N PRO A 116 -14.99 4.76 5.93
CA PRO A 116 -14.08 4.59 4.79
C PRO A 116 -13.08 3.46 4.98
N LEU A 117 -12.47 3.05 3.88
CA LEU A 117 -11.33 2.15 3.85
C LEU A 117 -10.07 2.96 4.20
N GLU A 118 -9.22 2.41 5.05
CA GLU A 118 -7.87 2.87 5.29
C GLU A 118 -6.89 1.75 4.93
N ILE A 119 -5.98 2.04 4.01
CA ILE A 119 -4.82 1.21 3.70
C ILE A 119 -3.62 1.80 4.40
N GLN A 120 -2.92 0.99 5.18
CA GLN A 120 -1.67 1.38 5.83
C GLN A 120 -0.56 0.50 5.29
N ARG A 121 0.46 1.12 4.70
CA ARG A 121 1.67 0.47 4.21
C ARG A 121 2.86 1.00 5.00
N PHE A 122 3.66 0.07 5.52
CA PHE A 122 4.88 0.34 6.25
C PHE A 122 6.02 -0.43 5.61
N GLU A 123 7.14 0.26 5.38
CA GLU A 123 8.41 -0.38 5.05
C GLU A 123 9.36 -0.26 6.23
N PHE A 124 10.15 -1.30 6.46
CA PHE A 124 11.06 -1.42 7.61
C PHE A 124 12.52 -1.59 7.19
N ASP A 125 12.80 -1.61 5.88
CA ASP A 125 14.16 -1.72 5.34
C ASP A 125 14.86 -0.35 5.30
N ARG A 126 15.09 0.24 6.48
CA ARG A 126 15.83 1.49 6.60
C ARG A 126 17.26 1.32 6.09
N LYS A 127 17.57 1.97 4.97
CA LYS A 127 18.95 2.07 4.47
C LYS A 127 19.68 3.18 5.19
N ALA A 128 20.97 2.98 5.50
CA ALA A 128 21.81 4.05 5.99
C ALA A 128 22.09 5.04 4.85
N ASP A 129 22.28 6.33 5.16
CA ASP A 129 22.56 7.37 4.17
C ASP A 129 23.74 7.00 3.26
N ALA A 130 24.76 6.35 3.82
CA ALA A 130 25.92 5.87 3.08
C ALA A 130 25.56 4.78 2.04
N ASP A 131 24.64 3.87 2.39
CA ASP A 131 24.19 2.81 1.49
C ASP A 131 23.31 3.37 0.36
N VAL A 132 22.46 4.35 0.67
CA VAL A 132 21.64 5.04 -0.34
C VAL A 132 22.53 5.80 -1.32
N ALA A 133 23.50 6.55 -0.82
CA ALA A 133 24.44 7.30 -1.65
C ALA A 133 25.33 6.38 -2.52
N ALA A 134 25.67 5.20 -2.02
CA ALA A 134 26.45 4.20 -2.75
C ALA A 134 25.63 3.37 -3.75
N ALA A 135 24.32 3.23 -3.54
CA ALA A 135 23.44 2.47 -4.42
C ALA A 135 23.19 3.15 -5.78
N THR A 136 23.36 4.47 -5.85
CA THR A 136 23.19 5.26 -7.08
C THR A 136 24.53 5.51 -7.77
N ASP A 137 24.98 4.54 -8.57
CA ASP A 137 26.00 4.77 -9.61
C ASP A 137 25.40 5.39 -10.89
N ALA A 138 24.13 5.82 -10.82
CA ALA A 138 23.38 6.38 -11.93
C ALA A 138 23.91 7.77 -12.29
N ALA A 139 24.84 7.82 -13.25
CA ALA A 139 25.31 9.07 -13.81
C ALA A 139 24.14 9.89 -14.39
N ILE A 140 23.90 11.08 -13.85
CA ILE A 140 22.89 12.01 -14.39
C ILE A 140 23.25 12.28 -15.86
N PRO A 141 22.32 12.06 -16.81
CA PRO A 141 22.59 12.31 -18.22
C PRO A 141 23.07 13.75 -18.43
N PRO A 142 24.14 13.99 -19.23
CA PRO A 142 24.74 15.32 -19.39
C PRO A 142 23.75 16.42 -19.80
N ARG A 143 22.71 16.03 -20.56
CA ARG A 143 21.65 16.95 -20.97
C ARG A 143 20.81 17.43 -19.78
N ILE A 144 20.33 16.50 -18.95
CA ILE A 144 19.56 16.82 -17.74
C ILE A 144 20.41 17.70 -16.83
N ARG A 145 21.68 17.33 -16.61
CA ARG A 145 22.63 18.11 -15.79
C ARG A 145 22.74 19.56 -16.24
N ARG A 146 22.93 19.78 -17.55
CA ARG A 146 23.07 21.12 -18.13
C ARG A 146 21.77 21.93 -18.02
N GLU A 147 20.63 21.30 -18.29
CA GLU A 147 19.31 21.94 -18.21
C GLU A 147 18.98 22.34 -16.77
N THR A 148 19.26 21.47 -15.79
CA THR A 148 19.09 21.78 -14.36
C THR A 148 20.00 22.92 -13.89
N LEU A 149 21.29 22.92 -14.29
CA LEU A 149 22.21 24.02 -13.95
C LEU A 149 21.78 25.35 -14.57
N ALA A 150 21.28 25.34 -15.79
CA ALA A 150 20.75 26.54 -16.44
C ALA A 150 19.50 27.06 -15.70
N ALA A 151 18.59 26.16 -15.32
CA ALA A 151 17.40 26.51 -14.54
C ALA A 151 17.74 27.06 -13.15
N LEU A 152 18.73 26.48 -12.45
CA LEU A 152 19.19 26.96 -11.15
C LEU A 152 19.73 28.40 -11.25
N LYS A 153 20.56 28.69 -12.26
CA LYS A 153 21.09 30.05 -12.48
C LYS A 153 20.02 31.06 -12.87
N ALA A 154 18.98 30.64 -13.59
CA ALA A 154 17.92 31.53 -14.06
C ALA A 154 16.91 31.87 -12.96
N ASN A 155 16.63 30.96 -12.04
CA ASN A 155 15.52 31.07 -11.09
C ASN A 155 15.96 31.33 -9.64
N TYR A 156 17.24 31.19 -9.32
CA TYR A 156 17.75 31.32 -7.95
C TYR A 156 18.94 32.29 -7.88
N PRO A 157 19.22 32.88 -6.70
CA PRO A 157 20.44 33.64 -6.46
C PRO A 157 21.70 32.82 -6.80
N PRO A 158 22.85 33.46 -7.05
CA PRO A 158 24.09 32.74 -7.34
C PRO A 158 24.44 31.72 -6.26
N ILE A 159 24.36 30.43 -6.61
CA ILE A 159 24.78 29.32 -5.76
C ILE A 159 26.24 28.99 -6.09
N ALA A 160 27.06 28.74 -5.07
CA ALA A 160 28.44 28.34 -5.25
C ALA A 160 28.52 27.05 -6.07
N SER A 161 29.50 26.95 -6.98
CA SER A 161 29.64 25.79 -7.88
C SER A 161 29.75 24.47 -7.11
N GLN A 162 30.37 24.47 -5.94
CA GLN A 162 30.53 23.29 -5.10
C GLN A 162 29.18 22.80 -4.51
N GLU A 163 28.29 23.72 -4.13
CA GLU A 163 26.92 23.41 -3.70
C GLU A 163 26.08 22.85 -4.86
N CYS A 164 26.17 23.46 -6.05
CA CYS A 164 25.47 22.98 -7.25
C CYS A 164 25.91 21.57 -7.63
N GLU A 165 27.20 21.27 -7.53
CA GLU A 165 27.74 19.93 -7.79
C GLU A 165 27.26 18.92 -6.75
N LYS A 166 27.10 19.34 -5.48
CA LYS A 166 26.54 18.49 -4.41
C LYS A 166 25.06 18.19 -4.61
N LEU A 167 24.28 19.13 -5.15
CA LEU A 167 22.87 18.94 -5.47
C LEU A 167 22.63 18.05 -6.70
N LEU A 168 23.66 17.80 -7.50
CA LEU A 168 23.63 17.00 -8.73
C LEU A 168 24.44 15.70 -8.57
N ARG A 169 24.63 15.25 -7.33
CA ARG A 169 25.19 13.95 -6.97
C ARG A 169 24.14 13.11 -6.29
#